data_AF-A0A517DSM8-F1
#
_entry.id   AF-A0A517DSM8-F1
#
_cell.length_a   1.000
_cell.length_b   1.000
_cell.length_c   1.000
_cell.angle_alpha   90.00
_cell.angle_beta   90.00
_cell.angle_gamma   90.00
#
_symmetry.space_group_name_H-M   'P 1'
#
loop_
_entity.id
_entity.type
_entity.pdbx_description
1 polymer ?
#
loop_
_entity_poly.entity_id
_entity_poly.type
_entity_poly.pdbx_seq_one_letter_code
_entity_poly.pdbx_strand_id
1 'polypeptide(L)'
;MILVLAGTLDGRELAAKLTAMGYPVVVSVISDYGRNLAEAPGLSVLVGQLALEDMKQLIGARAIKVLVDASHPYAVNGSINAMAACEATGIQYIRYERAEVSVPADYSRLYTAGNAGEAAIIAAGLGRVIFLTTGSRTLGLFKNEPLLASCRLIARVLPQPEVIAECIELGFNPGDIVAMQGPFSHCFNVAMFKEYATEVIITKNSGSIGGADTKISAAVELNLPVIVIGRPAVAYKNLCLTRQEVINMVLEVISWNS
;
A
#
# COMPACT_ATOMS: atom_id res chain seq x y z
N MET A 1 -2.80 21.70 14.39
CA MET A 1 -2.80 20.22 14.47
C MET A 1 -2.55 19.63 13.09
N ILE A 2 -1.86 18.50 13.00
CA ILE A 2 -1.52 17.79 11.76
C ILE A 2 -2.41 16.54 11.66
N LEU A 3 -3.06 16.31 10.51
CA LEU A 3 -3.74 15.05 10.21
C LEU A 3 -2.84 14.20 9.29
N VAL A 4 -2.53 12.97 9.68
CA VAL A 4 -1.78 12.02 8.84
C VAL A 4 -2.66 10.83 8.47
N LEU A 5 -2.86 10.59 7.18
CA LEU A 5 -3.50 9.37 6.69
C LEU A 5 -2.44 8.25 6.63
N ALA A 6 -2.29 7.47 7.70
CA ALA A 6 -1.19 6.52 7.86
C ALA A 6 -1.53 5.09 7.40
N GLY A 7 -1.88 4.94 6.14
CA GLY A 7 -2.17 3.63 5.53
C GLY A 7 -0.93 2.75 5.29
N THR A 8 0.28 3.27 5.52
CA THR A 8 1.57 2.62 5.25
C THR A 8 2.46 2.63 6.49
N LEU A 9 3.52 1.83 6.49
CA LEU A 9 4.55 1.89 7.53
C LEU A 9 5.18 3.29 7.60
N ASP A 10 5.48 3.92 6.47
CA ASP A 10 6.03 5.27 6.46
C ASP A 10 5.10 6.31 7.06
N GLY A 11 3.80 6.22 6.78
CA GLY A 11 2.84 7.15 7.34
C GLY A 11 2.84 7.09 8.86
N ARG A 12 2.98 5.89 9.42
CA ARG A 12 3.09 5.69 10.87
C ARG A 12 4.42 6.20 11.42
N GLU A 13 5.54 5.87 10.77
CA GLU A 13 6.87 6.36 11.17
C GLU A 13 6.96 7.90 11.09
N LEU A 14 6.36 8.49 10.05
CA LEU A 14 6.31 9.94 9.85
C LEU A 14 5.47 10.61 10.93
N ALA A 15 4.30 10.06 11.25
CA ALA A 15 3.45 10.57 12.32
C ALA A 15 4.14 10.51 13.69
N ALA A 16 4.84 9.39 13.98
CA ALA A 16 5.63 9.24 15.19
C ALA A 16 6.78 10.26 15.25
N LYS A 17 7.48 10.50 14.14
CA LYS A 17 8.56 11.49 14.05
C LYS A 17 8.05 12.92 14.28
N LEU A 18 6.94 13.30 13.65
CA LEU A 18 6.31 14.62 13.86
C LEU A 18 5.87 14.83 15.32
N THR A 19 5.34 13.78 15.96
CA THR A 19 4.94 13.81 17.37
C THR A 19 6.16 13.96 18.29
N ALA A 20 7.26 13.24 18.01
CA ALA A 20 8.51 13.35 18.75
C ALA A 20 9.18 14.73 18.61
N MET A 21 8.90 15.45 17.52
CA MET A 21 9.32 16.86 17.34
C MET A 21 8.43 17.86 18.11
N GLY A 22 7.40 17.39 18.83
CA GLY A 22 6.50 18.21 19.64
C GLY A 22 5.26 18.73 18.92
N TYR A 23 4.98 18.29 17.69
CA TYR A 23 3.78 18.71 16.97
C TYR A 23 2.55 17.89 17.38
N PRO A 24 1.36 18.52 17.50
CA PRO A 24 0.11 17.80 17.74
C PRO A 24 -0.33 17.07 16.47
N VAL A 25 -0.31 15.73 16.50
CA VAL A 25 -0.63 14.85 15.37
C VAL A 25 -1.84 13.97 15.67
N VAL A 26 -2.74 13.88 14.69
CA VAL A 26 -3.83 12.89 14.63
C VAL A 26 -3.57 11.97 13.45
N VAL A 27 -3.72 10.67 13.65
CA VAL A 27 -3.53 9.65 12.63
C VAL A 27 -4.85 8.99 12.29
N SER A 28 -5.14 8.82 11.01
CA SER A 28 -6.24 7.97 10.53
C SER A 28 -5.67 6.66 10.00
N VAL A 29 -6.21 5.54 10.50
CA VAL A 29 -5.94 4.18 9.99
C VAL A 29 -7.26 3.48 9.67
N ILE A 30 -7.21 2.49 8.78
CA ILE A 30 -8.44 1.85 8.26
C ILE A 30 -8.93 0.72 9.18
N SER A 31 -8.09 0.18 10.05
CA SER A 31 -8.43 -0.97 10.91
C SER A 31 -7.83 -0.85 12.32
N ASP A 32 -8.42 -1.55 13.29
CA ASP A 32 -7.88 -1.66 14.65
C ASP A 32 -6.48 -2.26 14.68
N TYR A 33 -6.20 -3.18 13.77
CA TYR A 33 -4.85 -3.66 13.55
C TYR A 33 -3.87 -2.53 13.16
N GLY A 34 -4.30 -1.62 12.28
CA GLY A 34 -3.56 -0.42 11.95
C GLY A 34 -3.36 0.50 13.17
N ARG A 35 -4.31 0.52 14.12
CA ARG A 35 -4.20 1.29 15.36
C ARG A 35 -3.07 0.75 16.21
N ASN A 36 -3.05 -0.56 16.48
CA ASN A 36 -2.02 -1.20 17.29
C ASN A 36 -0.60 -0.94 16.74
N LEU A 37 -0.46 -0.89 15.41
CA LEU A 37 0.82 -0.57 14.76
C LEU A 37 1.20 0.91 14.79
N ALA A 38 0.23 1.79 14.99
CA ALA A 38 0.41 3.25 15.03
C ALA A 38 0.53 3.78 16.45
N GLU A 39 0.18 2.99 17.47
CA GLU A 39 0.21 3.43 18.87
C GLU A 39 1.60 3.90 19.28
N ALA A 40 1.68 5.18 19.65
CA ALA A 40 2.87 5.84 20.17
C ALA A 40 2.45 6.86 21.25
N PRO A 41 3.29 7.10 22.27
CA PRO A 41 2.98 8.10 23.30
C PRO A 41 2.65 9.47 22.68
N GLY A 42 1.50 10.05 23.05
CA GLY A 42 1.05 11.35 22.58
C GLY A 42 0.36 11.36 21.20
N LEU A 43 0.25 10.21 20.53
CA LEU A 43 -0.40 10.10 19.21
C LEU A 43 -1.90 9.79 19.34
N SER A 44 -2.75 10.65 18.79
CA SER A 44 -4.20 10.37 18.71
C SER A 44 -4.50 9.55 17.46
N VAL A 45 -4.98 8.31 17.62
CA VAL A 45 -5.31 7.42 16.50
C VAL A 45 -6.83 7.30 16.30
N LEU A 46 -7.28 7.55 15.08
CA LEU A 46 -8.65 7.34 14.61
C LEU A 46 -8.70 6.07 13.75
N VAL A 47 -9.68 5.21 14.00
CA VAL A 47 -9.93 4.00 13.21
C VAL A 47 -11.16 4.21 12.36
N GLY A 48 -11.05 3.85 11.08
CA GLY A 48 -12.11 3.92 10.11
C GLY A 48 -11.64 4.61 8.83
N GLN A 49 -12.31 4.28 7.73
CA GLN A 49 -12.15 5.03 6.50
C GLN A 49 -12.88 6.36 6.66
N LEU A 50 -12.17 7.48 6.53
CA LEU A 50 -12.79 8.80 6.51
C LEU A 50 -13.38 9.06 5.13
N ALA A 51 -14.68 9.31 5.05
CA ALA A 51 -15.29 9.86 3.85
C ALA A 51 -14.98 11.37 3.74
N LEU A 52 -15.29 11.97 2.58
CA LEU A 52 -15.05 13.40 2.33
C LEU A 52 -15.67 14.30 3.42
N GLU A 53 -16.93 14.08 3.77
CA GLU A 53 -17.62 14.89 4.77
C GLU A 53 -17.05 14.69 6.19
N ASP A 54 -16.67 13.46 6.54
CA ASP A 54 -16.01 13.17 7.81
C ASP A 54 -14.66 13.88 7.92
N MET A 55 -13.89 13.92 6.82
CA MET A 55 -12.63 14.66 6.77
C MET A 55 -12.86 16.16 6.97
N LYS A 56 -13.84 16.76 6.29
CA LYS A 56 -14.18 18.18 6.44
C LYS A 56 -14.58 18.51 7.88
N GLN A 57 -15.43 17.68 8.49
CA GLN A 57 -15.85 17.85 9.88
C GLN A 57 -14.66 17.74 10.84
N LEU A 58 -13.80 16.74 10.64
CA LEU A 58 -12.61 16.53 11.46
C LEU A 58 -11.62 17.71 11.36
N ILE A 59 -11.43 18.24 10.15
CA ILE A 59 -10.57 19.40 9.90
C ILE A 59 -11.03 20.60 10.72
N GLY A 60 -12.33 20.91 10.68
CA GLY A 60 -12.91 22.00 11.46
C GLY A 60 -12.85 21.74 12.97
N ALA A 61 -13.34 20.57 13.42
CA ALA A 61 -13.47 20.25 14.83
C ALA A 61 -12.13 20.20 15.58
N ARG A 62 -11.05 19.81 14.90
CA ARG A 62 -9.70 19.70 15.50
C ARG A 62 -8.74 20.81 15.08
N ALA A 63 -9.23 21.84 14.38
CA ALA A 63 -8.41 22.92 13.83
C ALA A 63 -7.15 22.38 13.12
N ILE A 64 -7.36 21.40 12.25
CA ILE A 64 -6.29 20.82 11.43
C ILE A 64 -5.75 21.93 10.50
N LYS A 65 -4.44 22.05 10.43
CA LYS A 65 -3.76 23.07 9.61
C LYS A 65 -3.16 22.49 8.32
N VAL A 66 -2.84 21.20 8.35
CA VAL A 66 -2.23 20.49 7.23
C VAL A 66 -2.63 19.02 7.28
N LEU A 67 -2.93 18.46 6.11
CA LEU A 67 -3.22 17.05 5.90
C LEU A 67 -2.06 16.41 5.13
N VAL A 68 -1.41 15.43 5.76
CA VAL A 68 -0.38 14.60 5.15
C VAL A 68 -0.99 13.26 4.73
N ASP A 69 -1.11 13.06 3.44
CA ASP A 69 -1.56 11.80 2.86
C ASP A 69 -0.36 10.86 2.65
N ALA A 70 -0.17 9.94 3.59
CA ALA A 70 0.80 8.85 3.52
C ALA A 70 0.10 7.48 3.34
N SER A 71 -1.08 7.50 2.71
CA SER A 71 -1.83 6.29 2.40
C SER A 71 -1.15 5.48 1.29
N HIS A 72 -1.49 4.19 1.18
CA HIS A 72 -0.90 3.31 0.16
C HIS A 72 -1.17 3.88 -1.25
N PRO A 73 -0.24 3.81 -2.23
CA PRO A 73 -0.41 4.38 -3.59
C PRO A 73 -1.67 3.90 -4.34
N TYR A 74 -2.21 2.76 -3.93
CA TYR A 74 -3.42 2.16 -4.50
C TYR A 74 -4.71 2.56 -3.75
N ALA A 75 -4.61 3.41 -2.73
CA ALA A 75 -5.75 3.93 -1.96
C ALA A 75 -6.33 5.21 -2.59
N VAL A 76 -6.55 5.17 -3.91
CA VAL A 76 -6.92 6.32 -4.76
C VAL A 76 -8.09 7.13 -4.20
N ASN A 77 -9.17 6.48 -3.80
CA ASN A 77 -10.35 7.15 -3.25
C ASN A 77 -10.04 7.92 -1.96
N GLY A 78 -9.14 7.41 -1.12
CA GLY A 78 -8.70 8.10 0.08
C GLY A 78 -7.97 9.40 -0.26
N SER A 79 -7.06 9.35 -1.24
CA SER A 79 -6.33 10.53 -1.71
C SER A 79 -7.23 11.55 -2.39
N ILE A 80 -8.17 11.12 -3.23
CA ILE A 80 -9.15 12.02 -3.90
C ILE A 80 -9.99 12.75 -2.84
N ASN A 81 -10.53 12.01 -1.87
CA ASN A 81 -11.32 12.62 -0.80
C ASN A 81 -10.49 13.59 0.05
N ALA A 82 -9.23 13.25 0.33
CA ALA A 82 -8.32 14.12 1.08
C ALA A 82 -8.03 15.43 0.34
N MET A 83 -7.77 15.38 -0.97
CA MET A 83 -7.56 16.58 -1.79
C MET A 83 -8.82 17.45 -1.83
N ALA A 84 -10.00 16.85 -2.04
CA ALA A 84 -11.26 17.56 -2.04
C ALA A 84 -11.60 18.19 -0.68
N ALA A 85 -11.32 17.50 0.43
CA ALA A 85 -11.52 18.02 1.78
C ALA A 85 -10.61 19.22 2.06
N CYS A 86 -9.33 19.14 1.66
CA CYS A 86 -8.38 20.24 1.81
C CYS A 86 -8.77 21.46 1.00
N GLU A 87 -9.22 21.26 -0.24
CA GLU A 87 -9.72 22.33 -1.10
C GLU A 87 -10.97 23.01 -0.51
N ALA A 88 -11.93 22.23 -0.04
CA ALA A 88 -13.15 22.75 0.56
C ALA A 88 -12.92 23.52 1.89
N THR A 89 -11.84 23.22 2.60
CA THR A 89 -11.54 23.80 3.93
C THR A 89 -10.39 24.80 3.90
N GLY A 90 -9.72 24.98 2.75
CA GLY A 90 -8.60 25.90 2.57
C GLY A 90 -7.30 25.48 3.26
N ILE A 91 -7.17 24.22 3.71
CA ILE A 91 -5.94 23.72 4.32
C ILE A 91 -5.00 23.12 3.27
N GLN A 92 -3.71 23.00 3.61
CA GLN A 92 -2.73 22.41 2.70
C GLN A 92 -2.80 20.87 2.70
N TYR A 93 -2.80 20.31 1.49
CA TYR A 93 -2.67 18.88 1.23
C TYR A 93 -1.23 18.56 0.85
N ILE A 94 -0.62 17.56 1.48
CA ILE A 94 0.73 17.07 1.17
C ILE A 94 0.65 15.57 0.92
N ARG A 95 1.06 15.12 -0.27
CA ARG A 95 1.17 13.70 -0.61
C ARG A 95 2.56 13.20 -0.29
N TYR A 96 2.66 12.17 0.53
CA TYR A 96 3.88 11.38 0.65
C TYR A 96 3.74 10.10 -0.18
N GLU A 97 4.57 9.97 -1.20
CA GLU A 97 4.64 8.74 -1.98
C GLU A 97 6.08 8.46 -2.40
N ARG A 98 6.60 7.31 -1.99
CA ARG A 98 7.96 6.89 -2.34
C ARG A 98 8.13 6.79 -3.85
N ALA A 99 9.34 7.05 -4.32
CA ALA A 99 9.75 6.75 -5.69
C ALA A 99 9.41 5.28 -6.04
N GLU A 100 9.11 5.05 -7.31
CA GLU A 100 8.91 3.70 -7.83
C GLU A 100 10.20 2.89 -7.72
N VAL A 101 10.05 1.58 -7.51
CA VAL A 101 11.21 0.69 -7.55
C VAL A 101 11.65 0.57 -9.00
N SER A 102 12.86 1.04 -9.30
CA SER A 102 13.54 0.67 -10.54
C SER A 102 13.87 -0.82 -10.48
N VAL A 103 13.21 -1.59 -11.33
CA VAL A 103 13.56 -2.99 -11.57
C VAL A 103 14.75 -3.00 -12.54
N PRO A 104 15.68 -3.97 -12.45
CA PRO A 104 16.77 -4.05 -13.42
C PRO A 104 16.20 -4.05 -14.84
N ALA A 105 16.58 -3.05 -15.65
CA ALA A 105 16.08 -2.88 -17.01
C ALA A 105 16.34 -4.12 -17.89
N ASP A 106 17.35 -4.91 -17.51
CA ASP A 106 17.82 -6.06 -18.27
C ASP A 106 17.11 -7.38 -17.89
N TYR A 107 16.16 -7.37 -16.94
CA TYR A 107 15.41 -8.58 -16.61
C TYR A 107 14.30 -8.85 -17.63
N SER A 108 14.59 -9.72 -18.60
CA SER A 108 13.71 -10.04 -19.74
C SER A 108 12.36 -10.66 -19.39
N ARG A 109 12.17 -11.14 -18.15
CA ARG A 109 10.93 -11.76 -17.66
C ARG A 109 10.15 -10.85 -16.72
N LEU A 110 10.40 -9.54 -16.79
CA LEU A 110 9.58 -8.52 -16.15
C LEU A 110 8.47 -8.06 -17.10
N TYR A 111 7.26 -8.02 -16.59
CA TYR A 111 6.07 -7.54 -17.29
C TYR A 111 5.41 -6.44 -16.45
N THR A 112 4.79 -5.48 -17.13
CA THR A 112 4.02 -4.42 -16.49
C THR A 112 2.56 -4.55 -16.91
N ALA A 113 1.65 -4.34 -15.96
CA ALA A 113 0.22 -4.30 -16.21
C ALA A 113 -0.37 -3.01 -15.60
N GLY A 114 -1.30 -2.34 -16.28
CA GLY A 114 -1.99 -1.17 -15.75
C GLY A 114 -2.98 -1.48 -14.63
N ASN A 115 -3.49 -2.72 -14.57
CA ASN A 115 -4.45 -3.15 -13.54
C ASN A 115 -4.41 -4.67 -13.30
N ALA A 116 -5.21 -5.14 -12.34
CA ALA A 116 -5.24 -6.56 -11.97
C ALA A 116 -5.81 -7.48 -13.07
N GLY A 117 -6.76 -7.02 -13.88
CA GLY A 117 -7.31 -7.81 -14.99
C GLY A 117 -6.29 -8.02 -16.10
N GLU A 118 -5.58 -6.96 -16.49
CA GLU A 118 -4.47 -7.05 -17.44
C GLU A 118 -3.35 -7.97 -16.92
N ALA A 119 -3.02 -7.88 -15.62
CA ALA A 119 -2.05 -8.78 -15.01
C ALA A 119 -2.49 -10.26 -15.06
N ALA A 120 -3.79 -10.53 -14.91
CA ALA A 120 -4.34 -11.87 -14.99
C ALA A 120 -4.22 -12.45 -16.41
N ILE A 121 -4.51 -11.64 -17.44
CA ILE A 121 -4.36 -12.02 -18.86
C ILE A 121 -2.91 -12.34 -19.19
N ILE A 122 -1.95 -11.50 -18.75
CA ILE A 122 -0.53 -11.75 -18.97
C ILE A 122 -0.09 -13.03 -18.26
N ALA A 123 -0.51 -13.23 -17.01
CA ALA A 123 -0.12 -14.39 -16.21
C ALA A 123 -0.56 -15.73 -16.84
N ALA A 124 -1.73 -15.76 -17.48
CA ALA A 124 -2.26 -16.97 -18.13
C ALA A 124 -1.32 -17.54 -19.20
N GLY A 125 -0.49 -16.70 -19.83
CA GLY A 125 0.48 -17.11 -20.84
C GLY A 125 1.86 -17.49 -20.29
N LEU A 126 2.12 -17.31 -18.99
CA LEU A 126 3.46 -17.43 -18.40
C LEU A 126 3.64 -18.65 -17.49
N GLY A 127 2.55 -19.21 -16.96
CA GLY A 127 2.60 -20.39 -16.09
C GLY A 127 1.24 -20.74 -15.49
N ARG A 128 1.19 -21.87 -14.79
CA ARG A 128 0.01 -22.44 -14.15
C ARG A 128 -0.03 -22.24 -12.64
N VAL A 129 1.11 -21.97 -12.00
CA VAL A 129 1.17 -21.73 -10.55
C VAL A 129 1.49 -20.26 -10.29
N ILE A 130 0.47 -19.49 -9.93
CA ILE A 130 0.55 -18.03 -9.83
C ILE A 130 0.52 -17.61 -8.37
N PHE A 131 1.59 -16.94 -7.94
CA PHE A 131 1.73 -16.43 -6.58
C PHE A 131 1.32 -14.95 -6.51
N LEU A 132 0.21 -14.66 -5.87
CA LEU A 132 -0.40 -13.34 -5.73
C LEU A 132 0.12 -12.65 -4.47
N THR A 133 0.96 -11.63 -4.66
CA THR A 133 1.45 -10.76 -3.58
C THR A 133 0.73 -9.40 -3.54
N THR A 134 -0.49 -9.35 -4.08
CA THR A 134 -1.28 -8.14 -4.33
C THR A 134 -2.22 -7.77 -3.17
N GLY A 135 -2.33 -8.63 -2.14
CA GLY A 135 -3.28 -8.50 -1.03
C GLY A 135 -4.70 -8.95 -1.38
N SER A 136 -5.61 -8.93 -0.39
CA SER A 136 -6.94 -9.56 -0.53
C SER A 136 -7.88 -8.87 -1.52
N ARG A 137 -7.88 -7.53 -1.55
CA ARG A 137 -8.82 -6.70 -2.34
C ARG A 137 -8.89 -7.00 -3.83
N THR A 138 -7.84 -7.61 -4.41
CA THR A 138 -7.78 -7.93 -5.83
C THR A 138 -7.95 -9.41 -6.13
N LEU A 139 -8.05 -10.27 -5.11
CA LEU A 139 -8.13 -11.73 -5.28
C LEU A 139 -9.35 -12.15 -6.10
N GLY A 140 -10.50 -11.52 -5.86
CA GLY A 140 -11.72 -11.81 -6.62
C GLY A 140 -11.56 -11.60 -8.14
N LEU A 141 -10.79 -10.59 -8.55
CA LEU A 141 -10.51 -10.35 -9.97
C LEU A 141 -9.69 -11.49 -10.60
N PHE A 142 -8.71 -12.03 -9.87
CA PHE A 142 -7.92 -13.17 -10.36
C PHE A 142 -8.70 -14.48 -10.34
N LYS A 143 -9.51 -14.72 -9.31
CA LYS A 143 -10.31 -15.94 -9.19
C LYS A 143 -11.44 -16.02 -10.21
N ASN A 144 -12.02 -14.88 -10.58
CA ASN A 144 -13.10 -14.81 -11.56
C ASN A 144 -12.62 -14.67 -13.01
N GLU A 145 -11.30 -14.60 -13.25
CA GLU A 145 -10.73 -14.50 -14.61
C GLU A 145 -10.78 -15.87 -15.31
N PRO A 146 -11.55 -16.03 -16.41
CA PRO A 146 -11.66 -17.31 -17.10
C PRO A 146 -10.34 -17.89 -17.61
N LEU A 147 -9.39 -17.03 -18.02
CA LEU A 147 -8.07 -17.49 -18.48
C LEU A 147 -7.25 -18.15 -17.36
N LEU A 148 -7.56 -17.86 -16.10
CA LEU A 148 -6.89 -18.43 -14.93
C LEU A 148 -7.63 -19.64 -14.32
N ALA A 149 -8.75 -20.07 -14.90
CA ALA A 149 -9.59 -21.15 -14.33
C ALA A 149 -8.85 -22.48 -14.11
N SER A 150 -7.83 -22.76 -14.91
CA SER A 150 -6.98 -23.96 -14.80
C SER A 150 -5.65 -23.71 -14.07
N CYS A 151 -5.45 -22.52 -13.53
CA CYS A 151 -4.26 -22.15 -12.78
C CYS A 151 -4.48 -22.34 -11.28
N ARG A 152 -3.42 -22.74 -10.57
CA ARG A 152 -3.35 -22.72 -9.11
C ARG A 152 -2.97 -21.31 -8.67
N LEU A 153 -3.85 -20.65 -7.93
CA LEU A 153 -3.62 -19.31 -7.40
C LEU A 153 -3.26 -19.40 -5.92
N ILE A 154 -2.10 -18.85 -5.54
CA ILE A 154 -1.67 -18.75 -4.14
C ILE A 154 -1.86 -17.30 -3.69
N ALA A 155 -2.66 -17.09 -2.65
CA ALA A 155 -2.94 -15.77 -2.10
C ALA A 155 -2.07 -15.50 -0.88
N ARG A 156 -1.23 -14.46 -0.94
CA ARG A 156 -0.57 -13.93 0.26
C ARG A 156 -1.33 -12.74 0.81
N VAL A 157 -1.83 -12.90 2.03
CA VAL A 157 -2.75 -11.96 2.69
C VAL A 157 -2.35 -11.74 4.15
N LEU A 158 -2.91 -10.69 4.76
CA LEU A 158 -2.77 -10.48 6.19
C LEU A 158 -3.53 -11.56 6.97
N PRO A 159 -3.03 -12.00 8.13
CA PRO A 159 -3.70 -13.01 8.96
C PRO A 159 -4.86 -12.40 9.76
N GLN A 160 -5.84 -11.82 9.08
CA GLN A 160 -7.05 -11.27 9.68
C GLN A 160 -8.23 -12.24 9.43
N PRO A 161 -9.11 -12.48 10.42
CA PRO A 161 -10.23 -13.40 10.27
C PRO A 161 -11.11 -13.11 9.05
N GLU A 162 -11.43 -11.83 8.82
CA GLU A 162 -12.29 -11.38 7.72
C GLU A 162 -11.61 -11.60 6.36
N VAL A 163 -10.30 -11.40 6.30
CA VAL A 163 -9.49 -11.59 5.08
C VAL A 163 -9.34 -13.08 4.75
N ILE A 164 -9.18 -13.94 5.76
CA ILE A 164 -9.12 -15.39 5.57
C ILE A 164 -10.50 -15.90 5.14
N ALA A 165 -11.58 -15.42 5.75
CA ALA A 165 -12.95 -15.73 5.35
C ALA A 165 -13.20 -15.36 3.88
N GLU A 166 -12.82 -14.15 3.45
CA GLU A 166 -12.90 -13.71 2.05
C GLU A 166 -12.15 -14.68 1.10
N CYS A 167 -10.96 -15.14 1.49
CA CYS A 167 -10.21 -16.12 0.68
C CYS A 167 -10.96 -17.46 0.54
N ILE A 168 -11.58 -17.94 1.62
CA ILE A 168 -12.35 -19.19 1.62
C ILE A 168 -13.60 -19.04 0.75
N GLU A 169 -14.33 -17.92 0.87
CA GLU A 169 -15.51 -17.62 0.04
C GLU A 169 -15.16 -17.54 -1.46
N LEU A 170 -13.99 -17.02 -1.80
CA LEU A 170 -13.46 -16.99 -3.17
C LEU A 170 -12.98 -18.37 -3.68
N GLY A 171 -13.05 -19.42 -2.86
CA GLY A 171 -12.68 -20.78 -3.24
C GLY A 171 -11.17 -21.02 -3.33
N PHE A 172 -10.37 -20.35 -2.49
CA PHE A 172 -8.98 -20.76 -2.27
C PHE A 172 -8.92 -22.01 -1.38
N ASN A 173 -8.04 -22.95 -1.73
CA ASN A 173 -7.77 -24.07 -0.83
C ASN A 173 -6.99 -23.57 0.40
N PRO A 174 -7.14 -24.19 1.58
CA PRO A 174 -6.36 -23.81 2.76
C PRO A 174 -4.85 -23.79 2.51
N GLY A 175 -4.34 -24.76 1.74
CA GLY A 175 -2.94 -24.85 1.36
C GLY A 175 -2.46 -23.78 0.38
N ASP A 176 -3.35 -22.97 -0.19
CA ASP A 176 -3.04 -21.87 -1.12
C ASP A 176 -3.19 -20.48 -0.48
N ILE A 177 -3.43 -20.43 0.84
CA ILE A 177 -3.56 -19.18 1.61
C ILE A 177 -2.31 -18.99 2.47
N VAL A 178 -1.47 -18.02 2.10
CA VAL A 178 -0.32 -17.58 2.90
C VAL A 178 -0.74 -16.40 3.75
N ALA A 179 -1.29 -16.68 4.93
CA ALA A 179 -1.73 -15.68 5.89
C ALA A 179 -0.54 -15.22 6.77
N MET A 180 0.15 -14.17 6.36
CA MET A 180 1.36 -13.68 7.04
C MET A 180 1.49 -12.15 6.97
N GLN A 181 2.08 -11.57 8.02
CA GLN A 181 2.42 -10.16 8.07
C GLN A 181 3.88 -9.94 7.64
N GLY A 182 4.10 -9.06 6.66
CA GLY A 182 5.44 -8.60 6.27
C GLY A 182 5.98 -7.44 7.16
N PRO A 183 7.19 -6.92 6.87
CA PRO A 183 7.98 -7.13 5.66
C PRO A 183 8.61 -8.53 5.59
N PHE A 184 8.87 -9.00 4.37
CA PHE A 184 9.49 -10.30 4.12
C PHE A 184 10.91 -10.10 3.59
N SER A 185 11.88 -10.81 4.16
CA SER A 185 13.25 -10.81 3.66
C SER A 185 13.33 -11.45 2.28
N HIS A 186 14.39 -11.14 1.54
CA HIS A 186 14.67 -11.75 0.25
C HIS A 186 14.70 -13.30 0.34
N CYS A 187 15.48 -13.85 1.29
CA CYS A 187 15.60 -15.30 1.46
C CYS A 187 14.27 -15.98 1.80
N PHE A 188 13.38 -15.30 2.54
CA PHE A 188 12.07 -15.84 2.86
C PHE A 188 11.14 -15.86 1.64
N ASN A 189 11.17 -14.81 0.79
CA ASN A 189 10.45 -14.83 -0.48
C ASN A 189 10.98 -15.97 -1.39
N VAL A 190 12.31 -16.16 -1.48
CA VAL A 190 12.91 -17.27 -2.23
C VAL A 190 12.41 -18.62 -1.73
N ALA A 191 12.44 -18.85 -0.42
CA ALA A 191 11.99 -20.10 0.18
C ALA A 191 10.51 -20.36 -0.10
N MET A 192 9.66 -19.35 0.07
CA MET A 192 8.23 -19.47 -0.24
C MET A 192 7.97 -19.77 -1.72
N PHE A 193 8.60 -19.04 -2.64
CA PHE A 193 8.37 -19.27 -4.07
C PHE A 193 8.76 -20.68 -4.49
N LYS A 194 9.82 -21.25 -3.90
CA LYS A 194 10.20 -22.66 -4.07
C LYS A 194 9.18 -23.63 -3.47
N GLU A 195 8.79 -23.43 -2.21
CA GLU A 195 7.84 -24.31 -1.49
C GLU A 195 6.51 -24.43 -2.22
N TYR A 196 6.01 -23.31 -2.75
CA TYR A 196 4.75 -23.27 -3.49
C TYR A 196 4.88 -23.69 -4.96
N ALA A 197 6.07 -24.08 -5.43
CA ALA A 197 6.38 -24.36 -6.83
C ALA A 197 5.88 -23.24 -7.77
N THR A 198 6.16 -21.99 -7.38
CA THR A 198 5.67 -20.80 -8.08
C THR A 198 6.26 -20.72 -9.48
N GLU A 199 5.42 -20.47 -10.47
CA GLU A 199 5.83 -20.28 -11.87
C GLU A 199 5.69 -18.84 -12.33
N VAL A 200 4.80 -18.04 -11.72
CA VAL A 200 4.57 -16.62 -12.04
C VAL A 200 4.28 -15.84 -10.76
N ILE A 201 4.85 -14.64 -10.61
CA ILE A 201 4.57 -13.76 -9.48
C ILE A 201 3.82 -12.53 -9.96
N ILE A 202 2.71 -12.20 -9.29
CA ILE A 202 2.00 -10.93 -9.49
C ILE A 202 2.20 -10.07 -8.24
N THR A 203 2.67 -8.83 -8.43
CA THR A 203 2.95 -7.88 -7.37
C THR A 203 2.44 -6.48 -7.69
N LYS A 204 2.30 -5.64 -6.66
CA LYS A 204 2.05 -4.20 -6.77
C LYS A 204 3.36 -3.43 -6.57
N ASN A 205 3.57 -2.37 -7.35
CA ASN A 205 4.68 -1.43 -7.17
C ASN A 205 4.47 -0.58 -5.91
N SER A 206 4.84 -1.13 -4.76
CA SER A 206 4.60 -0.56 -3.43
C SER A 206 5.71 0.39 -2.94
N GLY A 207 6.84 0.50 -3.68
CA GLY A 207 8.02 1.26 -3.24
C GLY A 207 8.81 0.53 -2.14
N SER A 208 10.15 0.55 -2.16
CA SER A 208 10.98 -0.14 -1.17
C SER A 208 11.69 0.80 -0.18
N ILE A 209 12.05 0.25 1.00
CA ILE A 209 13.02 0.86 1.92
C ILE A 209 14.41 0.38 1.47
N GLY A 210 15.29 1.30 1.05
CA GLY A 210 16.74 1.03 1.00
C GLY A 210 17.29 0.14 -0.13
N GLY A 211 16.55 -0.13 -1.21
CA GLY A 211 17.03 -0.96 -2.34
C GLY A 211 15.96 -1.89 -2.88
N ALA A 212 16.21 -2.58 -4.01
CA ALA A 212 15.24 -3.36 -4.78
C ALA A 212 14.18 -4.13 -3.93
N ASP A 213 12.93 -4.13 -4.39
CA ASP A 213 11.84 -4.88 -3.76
C ASP A 213 12.24 -6.35 -3.54
N THR A 214 12.18 -6.84 -2.29
CA THR A 214 12.63 -8.19 -1.92
C THR A 214 11.87 -9.29 -2.65
N LYS A 215 10.63 -9.01 -3.08
CA LYS A 215 9.82 -9.92 -3.90
C LYS A 215 10.39 -10.06 -5.30
N ILE A 216 10.76 -8.92 -5.90
CA ILE A 216 11.28 -8.86 -7.27
C ILE A 216 12.67 -9.47 -7.33
N SER A 217 13.56 -9.11 -6.40
CA SER A 217 14.90 -9.71 -6.35
C SER A 217 14.86 -11.24 -6.13
N ALA A 218 13.96 -11.74 -5.29
CA ALA A 218 13.77 -13.18 -5.11
C ALA A 218 13.27 -13.88 -6.38
N ALA A 219 12.37 -13.23 -7.12
CA ALA A 219 11.90 -13.74 -8.40
C ALA A 219 13.01 -13.77 -9.47
N VAL A 220 13.86 -12.73 -9.50
CA VAL A 220 15.01 -12.66 -10.40
C VAL A 220 16.01 -13.79 -10.09
N GLU A 221 16.31 -14.04 -8.81
CA GLU A 221 17.17 -15.17 -8.41
C GLU A 221 16.62 -16.52 -8.90
N LEU A 222 15.30 -16.69 -8.82
CA LEU A 222 14.63 -17.91 -9.26
C LEU A 222 14.30 -17.94 -10.75
N ASN A 223 14.68 -16.91 -11.50
CA ASN A 223 14.34 -16.74 -12.90
C ASN A 223 12.82 -16.92 -13.13
N LEU A 224 11.99 -16.31 -12.28
CA LEU A 224 10.53 -16.35 -12.39
C LEU A 224 10.01 -15.12 -13.14
N PRO A 225 9.01 -15.26 -14.03
CA PRO A 225 8.27 -14.13 -14.57
C PRO A 225 7.63 -13.32 -13.44
N VAL A 226 7.80 -12.00 -13.49
CA VAL A 226 7.21 -11.06 -12.54
C VAL A 226 6.32 -10.10 -13.29
N ILE A 227 5.06 -10.02 -12.88
CA ILE A 227 4.10 -9.04 -13.38
C ILE A 227 3.92 -7.99 -12.30
N VAL A 228 4.35 -6.76 -12.59
CA VAL A 228 4.18 -5.60 -11.72
C VAL A 228 2.94 -4.82 -12.18
N ILE A 229 1.94 -4.76 -11.32
CA ILE A 229 0.80 -3.87 -11.53
C ILE A 229 1.26 -2.45 -11.25
N GLY A 230 1.15 -1.56 -12.23
CA GLY A 230 1.49 -0.15 -12.13
C GLY A 230 0.65 0.57 -11.08
N ARG A 231 1.11 1.75 -10.65
CA ARG A 231 0.34 2.61 -9.77
C ARG A 231 -0.79 3.29 -10.56
N PRO A 232 -1.97 3.49 -9.95
CA PRO A 232 -3.00 4.33 -10.56
C PRO A 232 -2.46 5.75 -10.81
N ALA A 233 -2.74 6.31 -11.98
CA ALA A 233 -2.35 7.68 -12.29
C ALA A 233 -3.26 8.66 -11.53
N VAL A 234 -2.70 9.35 -10.54
CA VAL A 234 -3.38 10.39 -9.76
C VAL A 234 -2.55 11.66 -9.80
N ALA A 235 -3.16 12.78 -10.18
CA ALA A 235 -2.51 14.08 -10.16
C ALA A 235 -2.54 14.65 -8.73
N TYR A 236 -1.45 14.51 -7.99
CA TYR A 236 -1.30 15.07 -6.65
C TYR A 236 -0.82 16.52 -6.71
N LYS A 237 -1.36 17.41 -5.86
CA LYS A 237 -0.95 18.84 -5.80
C LYS A 237 0.48 19.03 -5.28
N ASN A 238 0.80 18.47 -4.11
CA ASN A 238 2.10 18.62 -3.45
C ASN A 238 2.73 17.24 -3.16
N LEU A 239 3.42 16.67 -4.16
CA LEU A 239 4.04 15.35 -4.05
C LEU A 239 5.44 15.44 -3.44
N CYS A 240 5.65 14.72 -2.34
CA CYS A 240 6.94 14.51 -1.70
C CYS A 240 7.37 13.05 -1.84
N LEU A 241 8.61 12.82 -2.28
CA LEU A 241 9.21 11.50 -2.47
C LEU A 241 9.94 11.02 -1.21
N THR A 242 10.37 11.95 -0.36
CA THR A 242 11.09 11.65 0.88
C THR A 242 10.33 12.14 2.11
N ARG A 243 10.53 11.45 3.24
CA ARG A 243 9.96 11.87 4.53
C ARG A 243 10.47 13.26 4.95
N GLN A 244 11.69 13.61 4.54
CA GLN A 244 12.29 14.89 4.87
C GLN A 244 11.62 16.04 4.11
N GLU A 245 11.29 15.86 2.83
CA GLU A 245 10.49 16.83 2.06
C GLU A 245 9.14 17.09 2.72
N VAL A 246 8.44 16.03 3.17
CA VAL A 246 7.16 16.19 3.87
C VAL A 246 7.32 17.00 5.15
N ILE A 247 8.34 16.70 5.96
CA ILE A 247 8.61 17.44 7.19
C ILE A 247 8.87 18.91 6.88
N ASN A 248 9.73 19.21 5.91
CA ASN A 248 10.04 20.59 5.53
C ASN A 248 8.78 21.36 5.13
N MET A 249 7.95 20.77 4.27
CA MET A 249 6.70 21.40 3.81
C MET A 249 5.68 21.56 4.94
N VAL A 250 5.56 20.58 5.84
CA VAL A 250 4.72 20.70 7.04
C VAL A 250 5.18 21.87 7.91
N LEU A 251 6.49 22.01 8.12
CA LEU A 251 7.06 23.10 8.93
C LEU A 251 6.80 24.47 8.30
N GLU A 252 6.96 24.60 6.98
CA GLU A 252 6.63 25.82 6.24
C GLU A 252 5.15 26.19 6.42
N VAL A 253 4.23 25.23 6.27
CA VAL A 253 2.79 25.51 6.45
C VAL A 253 2.47 25.95 7.88
N ILE A 254 3.11 25.35 8.88
CA ILE A 254 2.85 25.69 10.28
C ILE A 254 3.45 27.06 10.63
N SER A 255 4.66 27.38 10.14
CA SER A 255 5.33 28.65 10.44
C SER A 255 4.63 29.86 9.80
N TRP A 256 3.95 29.69 8.67
CA TRP A 256 3.18 30.76 8.01
C TRP A 256 1.81 31.04 8.67
N ASN A 257 1.30 30.08 9.45
CA ASN A 257 -0.02 30.16 10.10
C ASN A 257 0.08 30.45 11.61
N SER A 258 1.28 30.75 12.12
CA SER A 258 1.59 31.13 13.50
C SER A 258 1.75 32.65 13.60
#